data_AF-A0AAE1PAH8-F1
#
_entry.id   AF-A0AAE1PAH8-F1
#
_cell.length_a   1.000
_cell.length_b   1.000
_cell.length_c   1.000
_cell.angle_alpha   90.00
_cell.angle_beta   90.00
_cell.angle_gamma   90.00
#
_symmetry.space_group_name_H-M   'P 1'
#
loop_
_entity.id
_entity.type
_entity.pdbx_description
1 polymer ?
#
loop_
_entity_poly.entity_id
_entity_poly.type
_entity_poly.pdbx_seq_one_letter_code
_entity_poly.pdbx_strand_id
1 'polypeptide(L)'
;MEGVHGDEEKEGVIPRTVRFIFTTIEDFRNKGWVYKAEASFLEIYNETIRDLLVTQKEAKNLNYDIKLVDNKKSDCYVTNLKELLAIAQKQRAVASTTINERSSRSHSIFQLKIIGENVKTTETCEGTLTMVDLAGSERLKESGSEGARLTETRNINRSLSNLGHVIMALGQKQSHIPYRNSKLTHLLQSSLGGNSKTLMFVNVSPLETCYNETRNVLRFATKVNHCNIGTAIKQLRKHQREDLDNI
;
A
#
# COMPACT_ATOMS: atom_id res chain seq x y z
N MET A 1 5.31 10.47 1.58
CA MET A 1 5.07 9.40 2.57
C MET A 1 6.27 9.04 3.45
N GLU A 2 7.48 9.30 2.98
CA GLU A 2 8.70 8.76 3.53
C GLU A 2 9.46 9.68 4.51
N GLY A 3 9.43 10.99 4.26
CA GLY A 3 10.14 12.01 5.05
C GLY A 3 11.66 11.97 4.88
N VAL A 4 12.37 12.74 5.70
CA VAL A 4 13.84 12.76 5.73
C VAL A 4 14.34 11.62 6.62
N HIS A 5 15.25 10.81 6.09
CA HIS A 5 15.80 9.69 6.83
C HIS A 5 16.81 10.16 7.90
N GLY A 6 16.74 9.59 9.10
CA GLY A 6 17.66 9.91 10.21
C GLY A 6 17.33 11.20 10.97
N ASP A 7 16.31 11.94 10.54
CA ASP A 7 15.80 13.12 11.22
C ASP A 7 14.42 12.79 11.82
N GLU A 8 14.38 12.55 13.14
CA GLU A 8 13.16 12.12 13.84
C GLU A 8 11.99 13.11 13.74
N GLU A 9 12.27 14.40 13.54
CA GLU A 9 11.22 15.41 13.36
C GLU A 9 10.66 15.39 11.94
N LYS A 10 11.49 15.07 10.95
CA LYS A 10 11.12 15.06 9.53
C LYS A 10 10.80 13.68 8.97
N GLU A 11 10.78 12.64 9.80
CA GLU A 11 10.33 11.30 9.38
C GLU A 11 8.89 11.32 8.85
N GLY A 12 8.63 10.54 7.80
CA GLY A 12 7.31 10.42 7.19
C GLY A 12 6.38 9.44 7.92
N VAL A 13 5.20 9.23 7.35
CA VAL A 13 4.14 8.39 7.95
C VAL A 13 4.55 6.92 8.04
N ILE A 14 5.24 6.38 7.03
CA ILE A 14 5.63 4.96 6.99
C ILE A 14 6.54 4.58 8.18
N PRO A 15 7.73 5.20 8.36
CA PRO A 15 8.64 4.82 9.45
C PRO A 15 8.02 5.03 10.84
N ARG A 16 7.24 6.12 11.01
CA ARG A 16 6.51 6.39 12.26
C ARG A 16 5.47 5.31 12.58
N THR A 17 4.70 4.90 11.57
CA THR A 17 3.65 3.88 11.74
C THR A 17 4.25 2.52 12.06
N VAL A 18 5.31 2.12 11.35
CA VAL A 18 6.04 0.88 11.64
C VAL A 18 6.57 0.91 13.08
N ARG A 19 7.28 1.97 13.48
CA ARG A 19 7.77 2.10 14.87
C ARG A 19 6.63 1.98 15.89
N PHE A 20 5.54 2.72 15.69
CA PHE A 20 4.37 2.69 16.58
C PHE A 20 3.76 1.29 16.72
N ILE A 21 3.57 0.58 15.61
CA ILE A 21 3.01 -0.78 15.61
C ILE A 21 3.87 -1.73 16.44
N PHE A 22 5.20 -1.65 16.31
CA PHE A 22 6.08 -2.59 17.01
C PHE A 22 6.22 -2.27 18.49
N THR A 23 6.26 -0.98 18.86
CA THR A 23 6.15 -0.59 20.27
C THR A 23 4.86 -1.15 20.87
N THR A 24 3.74 -1.02 20.14
CA THR A 24 2.46 -1.55 20.57
C THR A 24 2.50 -3.08 20.71
N ILE A 25 3.06 -3.81 19.74
CA ILE A 25 3.23 -5.28 19.81
C ILE A 25 3.96 -5.70 21.08
N GLU A 26 5.04 -5.01 21.45
CA GLU A 26 5.80 -5.30 22.68
C GLU A 26 4.95 -5.05 23.94
N ASP A 27 4.17 -3.96 23.98
CA ASP A 27 3.28 -3.66 25.11
C ASP A 27 2.20 -4.74 25.31
N PHE A 28 1.70 -5.32 24.21
CA PHE A 28 0.70 -6.39 24.25
C PHE A 28 1.28 -7.77 24.57
N ARG A 29 2.61 -7.96 24.53
CA ARG A 29 3.25 -9.23 24.93
C ARG A 29 2.92 -9.58 26.39
N ASN A 30 2.94 -8.60 27.28
CA ASN A 30 2.60 -8.79 28.70
C ASN A 30 1.14 -9.24 28.91
N LYS A 31 0.26 -8.98 27.94
CA LYS A 31 -1.16 -9.40 27.94
C LYS A 31 -1.38 -10.78 27.31
N GLY A 32 -0.31 -11.51 26.96
CA GLY A 32 -0.37 -12.85 26.39
C GLY A 32 -0.55 -12.90 24.87
N TRP A 33 -0.36 -11.79 24.17
CA TRP A 33 -0.40 -11.78 22.71
C TRP A 33 0.98 -12.09 22.12
N VAL A 34 0.99 -12.94 21.09
CA VAL A 34 2.13 -13.23 20.23
C VAL A 34 1.74 -12.81 18.81
N TYR A 35 2.62 -12.08 18.15
CA TYR A 35 2.36 -11.54 16.82
C TYR A 35 3.38 -12.04 15.80
N LYS A 36 2.87 -12.37 14.60
CA LYS A 36 3.62 -12.55 13.37
C LYS A 36 3.34 -11.35 12.47
N ALA A 37 4.36 -10.77 11.86
CA ALA A 37 4.19 -9.68 10.92
C ALA A 37 4.93 -9.96 9.60
N GLU A 38 4.27 -9.66 8.50
CA GLU A 38 4.70 -9.91 7.13
C GLU A 38 4.60 -8.60 6.34
N ALA A 39 5.65 -8.22 5.62
CA ALA A 39 5.68 -6.96 4.90
C ALA A 39 6.05 -7.14 3.43
N SER A 40 5.46 -6.31 2.58
CA SER A 40 5.81 -6.18 1.16
C SER A 40 5.99 -4.71 0.81
N PHE A 41 6.87 -4.41 -0.14
CA PHE A 41 7.03 -3.07 -0.67
C PHE A 41 7.18 -3.11 -2.19
N LEU A 42 6.18 -2.61 -2.90
CA LEU A 42 6.07 -2.71 -4.35
C LEU A 42 6.12 -1.33 -5.00
N GLU A 43 6.83 -1.22 -6.12
CA GLU A 43 6.77 -0.10 -7.06
C GLU A 43 5.94 -0.50 -8.28
N ILE A 44 5.00 0.34 -8.68
CA ILE A 44 4.29 0.27 -9.96
C ILE A 44 4.80 1.41 -10.84
N TYR A 45 5.59 1.06 -11.84
CA TYR A 45 6.10 1.98 -12.84
C TYR A 45 5.71 1.48 -14.23
N ASN A 46 5.03 2.31 -15.02
CA ASN A 46 4.64 1.97 -16.38
C ASN A 46 3.87 0.63 -16.49
N GLU A 47 2.89 0.39 -15.60
CA GLU A 47 2.18 -0.90 -15.42
C GLU A 47 3.08 -2.12 -15.23
N THR A 48 4.31 -1.93 -14.75
CA THR A 48 5.22 -3.00 -14.36
C THR A 48 5.36 -2.97 -12.84
N ILE A 49 5.29 -4.14 -12.21
CA ILE A 49 5.46 -4.28 -10.75
C ILE A 49 6.91 -4.66 -10.50
N ARG A 50 7.51 -4.00 -9.51
CA ARG A 50 8.83 -4.30 -9.01
C ARG A 50 8.79 -4.42 -7.49
N ASP A 51 9.33 -5.50 -6.96
CA ASP A 51 9.57 -5.63 -5.53
C ASP A 51 10.79 -4.79 -5.12
N LEU A 52 10.60 -3.94 -4.12
CA LEU A 52 11.61 -3.04 -3.57
C LEU A 52 12.40 -3.67 -2.41
N LEU A 53 11.96 -4.82 -1.89
CA LEU A 53 12.63 -5.54 -0.80
C LEU A 53 13.67 -6.55 -1.31
N VAL A 54 13.58 -6.96 -2.58
CA VAL A 54 14.45 -7.96 -3.21
C VAL A 54 15.69 -7.30 -3.83
N THR A 55 16.86 -7.94 -3.75
CA THR A 55 18.07 -7.41 -4.39
C THR A 55 18.03 -7.61 -5.91
N GLN A 56 18.71 -6.74 -6.69
CA GLN A 56 18.68 -6.82 -8.17
C GLN A 56 19.14 -8.17 -8.75
N LYS A 57 19.95 -8.95 -8.01
CA LYS A 57 20.38 -10.30 -8.42
C LYS A 57 19.25 -11.34 -8.31
N GLU A 58 18.39 -11.20 -7.30
CA GLU A 58 17.25 -12.07 -7.06
C GLU A 58 16.04 -11.68 -7.92
N ALA A 59 15.89 -10.38 -8.22
CA ALA A 59 14.78 -9.84 -9.03
C ALA A 59 14.74 -10.36 -10.48
N LYS A 60 15.88 -10.78 -11.06
CA LYS A 60 15.93 -11.30 -12.44
C LYS A 60 15.19 -12.61 -12.65
N ASN A 61 14.87 -13.34 -11.58
CA ASN A 61 14.19 -14.63 -11.62
C ASN A 61 12.72 -14.57 -11.16
N LEU A 62 12.21 -13.38 -10.84
CA LEU A 62 10.86 -13.20 -10.31
C LEU A 62 9.93 -12.62 -11.38
N ASN A 63 9.09 -13.49 -11.97
CA ASN A 63 7.92 -13.05 -12.72
C ASN A 63 6.80 -12.73 -11.72
N TYR A 64 6.55 -11.44 -11.48
CA TYR A 64 5.42 -10.98 -10.67
C TYR A 64 4.13 -11.07 -11.48
N ASP A 65 3.51 -12.26 -11.51
CA ASP A 65 2.09 -12.35 -11.85
C ASP A 65 1.28 -11.86 -10.65
N ILE A 66 0.29 -10.99 -10.89
CA ILE A 66 -0.72 -10.64 -9.88
C ILE A 66 -1.62 -11.87 -9.72
N LYS A 67 -1.12 -12.86 -8.99
CA LYS A 67 -1.93 -13.99 -8.53
C LYS A 67 -2.72 -13.46 -7.34
N LEU A 68 -3.98 -13.10 -7.59
CA LEU A 68 -4.98 -13.08 -6.52
C LEU A 68 -4.84 -14.42 -5.80
N VAL A 69 -4.54 -14.38 -4.51
CA VAL A 69 -4.40 -15.58 -3.67
C VAL A 69 -5.79 -16.19 -3.55
N ASP A 70 -6.15 -17.01 -4.53
CA ASP A 70 -7.25 -17.93 -4.45
C ASP A 70 -6.74 -19.16 -3.68
N ASN A 71 -7.10 -19.20 -2.40
CA ASN A 71 -7.23 -20.36 -1.53
C ASN A 71 -6.09 -21.36 -1.29
N LYS A 72 -4.86 -21.24 -1.82
CA LYS A 72 -3.74 -22.09 -1.35
C LYS A 72 -2.43 -21.32 -1.30
N LYS A 73 -2.03 -20.97 -0.06
CA LYS A 73 -0.69 -20.60 0.44
C LYS A 73 0.34 -20.27 -0.65
N SER A 74 0.56 -18.98 -0.87
CA SER A 74 1.85 -18.47 -1.35
C SER A 74 2.19 -17.25 -0.50
N ASP A 75 2.55 -17.54 0.75
CA ASP A 75 3.08 -16.56 1.68
C ASP A 75 4.55 -16.32 1.31
N CYS A 76 4.93 -15.08 1.03
CA CYS A 76 6.33 -14.68 1.05
C CYS A 76 6.71 -14.48 2.52
N TYR A 77 7.54 -15.38 3.05
CA TYR A 77 7.97 -15.34 4.45
C TYR A 77 9.20 -14.44 4.58
N VAL A 78 9.09 -13.35 5.33
CA VAL A 78 10.27 -12.72 5.94
C VAL A 78 10.23 -13.06 7.42
N THR A 79 11.03 -14.05 7.83
CA THR A 79 11.09 -14.60 9.20
C THR A 79 11.90 -13.74 10.17
N ASN A 80 12.51 -12.63 9.72
CA ASN A 80 13.24 -11.71 10.59
C ASN A 80 12.97 -10.24 10.23
N LEU A 81 11.99 -9.64 10.89
CA LEU A 81 11.51 -8.29 10.62
C LEU A 81 12.47 -7.17 11.06
N LYS A 82 13.44 -7.49 11.93
CA LYS A 82 14.60 -6.61 12.21
C LYS A 82 15.47 -6.43 10.96
N GLU A 83 15.60 -7.46 10.13
CA GLU A 83 16.26 -7.35 8.83
C GLU A 83 15.40 -6.55 7.85
N LEU A 84 14.06 -6.57 7.93
CA LEU A 84 13.22 -5.73 7.07
C LEU A 84 13.40 -4.24 7.36
N LEU A 85 13.49 -3.84 8.64
CA LEU A 85 13.85 -2.47 9.02
C LEU A 85 15.28 -2.12 8.59
N ALA A 86 16.24 -3.02 8.75
CA ALA A 86 17.63 -2.81 8.34
C ALA A 86 17.81 -2.81 6.80
N ILE A 87 17.08 -3.64 6.06
CA ILE A 87 17.04 -3.71 4.59
C ILE A 87 16.32 -2.48 4.05
N ALA A 88 15.19 -2.07 4.65
CA ALA A 88 14.53 -0.82 4.33
C ALA A 88 15.44 0.39 4.61
N GLN A 89 16.19 0.40 5.71
CA GLN A 89 17.19 1.43 6.01
C GLN A 89 18.36 1.42 5.00
N LYS A 90 18.85 0.24 4.60
CA LYS A 90 20.02 0.07 3.73
C LYS A 90 19.72 0.29 2.25
N GLN A 91 18.57 -0.17 1.74
CA GLN A 91 18.09 0.14 0.38
C GLN A 91 17.80 1.64 0.22
N ARG A 92 17.39 2.32 1.30
CA ARG A 92 17.03 3.74 1.32
C ARG A 92 18.22 4.69 1.35
N ALA A 93 19.34 4.29 1.94
CA ALA A 93 20.62 5.02 1.81
C ALA A 93 21.22 4.93 0.39
N VAL A 94 20.89 3.87 -0.36
CA VAL A 94 21.31 3.70 -1.77
C VAL A 94 20.32 4.39 -2.73
N ALA A 95 19.06 4.54 -2.32
CA ALA A 95 18.01 5.25 -3.05
C ALA A 95 18.26 6.76 -3.18
N SER A 96 18.82 7.40 -2.16
CA SER A 96 19.00 8.87 -2.10
C SER A 96 19.88 9.45 -3.21
N THR A 97 20.65 8.62 -3.92
CA THR A 97 21.51 9.08 -5.03
C THR A 97 20.87 8.92 -6.42
N THR A 98 19.72 8.25 -6.57
CA THR A 98 19.10 7.99 -7.91
C THR A 98 17.58 8.23 -8.01
N ILE A 99 16.89 8.61 -6.92
CA ILE A 99 15.40 8.56 -6.84
C ILE A 99 14.64 9.87 -7.08
N ASN A 100 15.33 11.02 -7.20
CA ASN A 100 14.63 12.31 -7.21
C ASN A 100 13.73 12.56 -8.43
N GLU A 101 13.97 11.93 -9.59
CA GLU A 101 13.05 12.08 -10.74
C GLU A 101 12.03 10.92 -10.87
N ARG A 102 12.40 9.71 -10.43
CA ARG A 102 11.57 8.50 -10.62
C ARG A 102 10.40 8.37 -9.65
N SER A 103 10.55 8.86 -8.41
CA SER A 103 9.50 8.79 -7.37
C SER A 103 8.23 9.57 -7.73
N SER A 104 8.35 10.66 -8.49
CA SER A 104 7.18 11.41 -8.98
C SER A 104 6.36 10.62 -10.01
N ARG A 105 6.94 9.57 -10.60
CA ARG A 105 6.41 8.85 -11.77
C ARG A 105 6.09 7.37 -11.51
N SER A 106 6.21 6.91 -10.27
CA SER A 106 5.82 5.57 -9.87
C SER A 106 4.92 5.60 -8.64
N HIS A 107 4.00 4.63 -8.56
CA HIS A 107 3.21 4.42 -7.34
C HIS A 107 3.95 3.44 -6.46
N SER A 108 4.02 3.72 -5.17
CA SER A 108 4.64 2.84 -4.19
C SER A 108 3.57 2.30 -3.23
N ILE A 109 3.57 1.00 -2.99
CA ILE A 109 2.61 0.32 -2.11
C ILE A 109 3.38 -0.47 -1.07
N PHE A 110 3.32 -0.03 0.18
CA PHE A 110 3.80 -0.77 1.34
C PHE A 110 2.62 -1.49 1.99
N GLN A 111 2.75 -2.79 2.21
CA GLN A 111 1.76 -3.57 2.95
C GLN A 111 2.42 -4.22 4.16
N LEU A 112 1.73 -4.17 5.30
CA LEU A 112 2.12 -4.84 6.54
C LEU A 112 0.93 -5.64 7.04
N LYS A 113 1.03 -6.95 6.95
CA LYS A 113 0.08 -7.90 7.52
C LYS A 113 0.54 -8.30 8.91
N ILE A 114 -0.38 -8.29 9.87
CA ILE A 114 -0.14 -8.62 11.27
C ILE A 114 -1.15 -9.68 11.67
N ILE A 115 -0.64 -10.80 12.17
CA ILE A 115 -1.43 -11.91 12.70
C ILE A 115 -1.08 -12.03 14.18
N GLY A 116 -2.08 -11.93 15.04
CA GLY A 116 -1.93 -12.05 16.49
C GLY A 116 -2.68 -13.25 17.02
N GLU A 117 -2.09 -13.92 18.00
CA GLU A 117 -2.70 -14.98 18.78
C GLU A 117 -2.52 -14.69 20.27
N ASN A 118 -3.60 -14.82 21.04
CA ASN A 118 -3.54 -14.71 22.49
C ASN A 118 -3.49 -16.10 23.11
N VAL A 119 -2.36 -16.41 23.76
CA VAL A 119 -2.12 -17.74 24.35
C VAL A 119 -3.03 -18.04 25.55
N LYS A 120 -3.60 -17.01 26.19
CA LYS A 120 -4.47 -17.15 27.37
C LYS A 120 -5.94 -17.32 26.96
N THR A 121 -6.39 -16.58 25.94
CA THR A 121 -7.82 -16.56 25.53
C THR A 121 -8.11 -17.39 24.29
N THR A 122 -7.08 -17.93 23.62
CA THR A 122 -7.14 -18.64 22.32
C THR A 122 -7.79 -17.82 21.21
N GLU A 123 -7.80 -16.49 21.36
CA GLU A 123 -8.27 -15.55 20.36
C GLU A 123 -7.20 -15.29 19.31
N THR A 124 -7.63 -15.21 18.06
CA THR A 124 -6.78 -14.80 16.94
C THR A 124 -7.34 -13.54 16.30
N CYS A 125 -6.44 -12.68 15.85
CA CYS A 125 -6.76 -11.48 15.08
C CYS A 125 -5.84 -11.34 13.89
N GLU A 126 -6.37 -10.83 12.79
CA GLU A 126 -5.61 -10.55 11.58
C GLU A 126 -5.95 -9.14 11.10
N GLY A 127 -4.94 -8.38 10.72
CA GLY A 127 -5.09 -7.05 10.16
C GLY A 127 -4.02 -6.75 9.13
N THR A 128 -4.39 -6.05 8.07
CA THR A 128 -3.47 -5.60 7.02
C THR A 128 -3.52 -4.09 6.93
N LEU A 129 -2.35 -3.47 7.10
CA LEU A 129 -2.13 -2.05 6.82
C LEU A 129 -1.57 -1.91 5.40
N THR A 130 -2.24 -1.12 4.56
CA THR A 130 -1.73 -0.75 3.24
C THR A 130 -1.46 0.76 3.23
N MET A 131 -0.23 1.15 2.94
CA MET A 131 0.17 2.54 2.75
C MET A 131 0.57 2.74 1.29
N VAL A 132 -0.03 3.73 0.64
CA VAL A 132 0.14 3.99 -0.79
C VAL A 132 0.71 5.40 -0.98
N ASP A 133 1.82 5.52 -1.68
CA ASP A 133 2.32 6.79 -2.24
C ASP A 133 1.99 6.81 -3.73
N LEU A 134 1.12 7.73 -4.14
CA LEU A 134 0.68 7.81 -5.53
C LEU A 134 1.60 8.72 -6.32
N ALA A 135 1.88 8.34 -7.57
CA ALA A 135 2.57 9.19 -8.52
C ALA A 135 1.80 10.51 -8.73
N GLY A 136 2.50 11.52 -9.24
CA GLY A 136 1.92 12.82 -9.53
C GLY A 136 0.77 12.74 -10.55
N SER A 137 -0.22 13.63 -10.39
CA SER A 137 -1.39 13.70 -11.27
C SER A 137 -1.23 14.73 -12.40
N GLU A 138 -0.01 15.19 -12.66
CA GLU A 138 0.25 16.24 -13.63
C GLU A 138 -0.14 15.85 -15.06
N ARG A 139 -0.64 16.83 -15.81
CA ARG A 139 -1.19 16.62 -17.14
C ARG A 139 -0.09 16.65 -18.21
N LEU A 140 -0.23 15.74 -19.17
CA LEU A 140 0.60 15.62 -20.38
C LEU A 140 0.83 16.93 -21.17
N LYS A 141 -0.11 17.88 -21.11
CA LYS A 141 -0.03 19.14 -21.87
C LYS A 141 1.07 20.09 -21.36
N GLU A 142 1.48 19.95 -20.11
CA GLU A 142 2.51 20.80 -19.50
C GLU A 142 3.90 20.18 -19.58
N SER A 143 4.01 18.88 -19.89
CA SER A 143 5.27 18.14 -19.79
C SER A 143 6.15 18.18 -21.05
N GLY A 144 5.64 18.69 -22.19
CA GLY A 144 6.38 18.80 -23.46
C GLY A 144 7.03 17.50 -23.93
N SER A 145 6.51 16.35 -23.49
CA SER A 145 7.22 15.07 -23.57
C SER A 145 6.96 14.37 -24.90
N GLU A 146 8.01 13.96 -25.62
CA GLU A 146 7.90 13.19 -26.87
C GLU A 146 8.30 11.71 -26.67
N GLY A 147 7.82 10.84 -27.56
CA GLY A 147 8.23 9.43 -27.60
C GLY A 147 7.91 8.62 -26.34
N ALA A 148 8.90 7.90 -25.80
CA ALA A 148 8.74 6.99 -24.67
C ALA A 148 8.21 7.67 -23.39
N ARG A 149 8.59 8.94 -23.17
CA ARG A 149 8.18 9.74 -22.01
C ARG A 149 6.69 10.10 -22.05
N LEU A 150 6.12 10.27 -23.25
CA LEU A 150 4.67 10.46 -23.41
C LEU A 150 3.88 9.19 -23.07
N THR A 151 4.39 8.03 -23.47
CA THR A 151 3.78 6.73 -23.13
C THR A 151 3.81 6.47 -21.63
N GLU A 152 4.93 6.80 -20.99
CA GLU A 152 5.10 6.72 -19.54
C GLU A 152 4.07 7.60 -18.79
N THR A 153 4.03 8.90 -19.09
CA THR A 153 3.08 9.84 -18.47
C THR A 153 1.62 9.46 -18.74
N ARG A 154 1.32 8.86 -19.90
CA ARG A 154 -0.01 8.30 -20.20
C ARG A 154 -0.35 7.14 -19.27
N ASN A 155 0.58 6.22 -19.03
CA ASN A 155 0.34 5.06 -18.17
C ASN A 155 0.19 5.46 -16.70
N ILE A 156 0.98 6.43 -16.22
CA ILE A 156 0.81 7.02 -14.87
C ILE A 156 -0.59 7.59 -14.71
N ASN A 157 -0.99 8.48 -15.63
CA ASN A 157 -2.33 9.10 -15.58
C ASN A 157 -3.47 8.08 -15.76
N ARG A 158 -3.24 7.01 -16.53
CA ARG A 158 -4.23 5.92 -16.68
C ARG A 158 -4.50 5.22 -15.35
N SER A 159 -3.47 4.89 -14.59
CA SER A 159 -3.64 4.22 -13.28
C SER A 159 -4.41 5.09 -12.28
N LEU A 160 -4.13 6.41 -12.21
CA LEU A 160 -4.87 7.37 -11.38
C LEU A 160 -6.32 7.56 -11.85
N SER A 161 -6.54 7.63 -13.16
CA SER A 161 -7.90 7.74 -13.73
C SER A 161 -8.74 6.51 -13.39
N ASN A 162 -8.16 5.31 -13.52
CA ASN A 162 -8.83 4.06 -13.15
C ASN A 162 -9.10 3.97 -11.64
N LEU A 163 -8.20 4.46 -10.79
CA LEU A 163 -8.45 4.59 -9.36
C LEU A 163 -9.69 5.45 -9.10
N GLY A 164 -9.82 6.57 -9.81
CA GLY A 164 -11.01 7.40 -9.70
C GLY A 164 -12.29 6.73 -10.20
N HIS A 165 -12.23 5.96 -11.29
CA HIS A 165 -13.36 5.18 -11.77
C HIS A 165 -13.80 4.12 -10.77
N VAL A 166 -12.87 3.42 -10.12
CA VAL A 166 -13.18 2.43 -9.08
C VAL A 166 -13.89 3.08 -7.90
N ILE A 167 -13.39 4.21 -7.39
CA ILE A 167 -14.02 4.91 -6.26
C ILE A 167 -15.40 5.43 -6.63
N MET A 168 -15.57 5.97 -7.84
CA MET A 168 -16.89 6.41 -8.31
C MET A 168 -17.87 5.24 -8.44
N ALA A 169 -17.44 4.12 -9.03
CA ALA A 169 -18.28 2.93 -9.17
C ALA A 169 -18.70 2.36 -7.80
N LEU A 170 -17.78 2.38 -6.83
CA LEU A 170 -18.05 2.00 -5.44
C LEU A 170 -19.08 2.93 -4.79
N GLY A 171 -18.88 4.24 -4.89
CA GLY A 171 -19.80 5.23 -4.32
C GLY A 171 -21.20 5.16 -4.93
N GLN A 172 -21.30 4.78 -6.21
CA GLN A 172 -22.56 4.57 -6.92
C GLN A 172 -23.15 3.16 -6.73
N LYS A 173 -22.48 2.28 -5.99
CA LYS A 173 -22.89 0.88 -5.77
C LYS A 173 -23.16 0.13 -7.08
N GLN A 174 -22.32 0.36 -8.09
CA GLN A 174 -22.42 -0.37 -9.36
C GLN A 174 -22.18 -1.87 -9.14
N SER A 175 -22.84 -2.71 -9.94
CA SER A 175 -22.70 -4.17 -9.85
C SER A 175 -21.29 -4.64 -10.24
N HIS A 176 -20.66 -3.96 -11.20
CA HIS A 176 -19.31 -4.26 -11.67
C HIS A 176 -18.35 -3.12 -11.32
N ILE A 177 -17.33 -3.42 -10.52
CA ILE A 177 -16.27 -2.47 -10.16
C ILE A 177 -15.00 -2.79 -10.96
N PRO A 178 -14.44 -1.84 -11.73
CA PRO A 178 -13.37 -2.10 -12.69
C PRO A 178 -11.96 -2.19 -12.07
N TYR A 179 -11.78 -2.99 -11.01
CA TYR A 179 -10.48 -3.15 -10.34
C TYR A 179 -9.36 -3.61 -11.25
N ARG A 180 -9.68 -4.40 -12.28
CA ARG A 180 -8.70 -4.99 -13.21
C ARG A 180 -8.17 -4.02 -14.26
N ASN A 181 -8.70 -2.80 -14.35
CA ASN A 181 -8.30 -1.85 -15.38
C ASN A 181 -6.87 -1.28 -15.19
N SER A 182 -6.29 -1.41 -14.00
CA SER A 182 -4.88 -1.10 -13.74
C SER A 182 -4.32 -2.01 -12.66
N LYS A 183 -3.00 -2.22 -12.66
CA LYS A 183 -2.35 -3.00 -11.59
C LYS A 183 -2.52 -2.35 -10.21
N LEU A 184 -2.52 -1.01 -10.16
CA LEU A 184 -2.77 -0.23 -8.94
C LEU A 184 -4.15 -0.55 -8.35
N THR A 185 -5.21 -0.40 -9.14
CA THR A 185 -6.58 -0.67 -8.67
C THR A 185 -6.80 -2.13 -8.30
N HIS A 186 -6.10 -3.05 -8.96
CA HIS A 186 -6.20 -4.48 -8.66
C HIS A 186 -5.57 -4.80 -7.31
N LEU A 187 -4.39 -4.25 -7.02
CA LEU A 187 -3.71 -4.41 -5.72
C LEU A 187 -4.47 -3.75 -4.57
N LEU A 188 -5.19 -2.65 -4.84
CA LEU A 188 -5.97 -1.93 -3.84
C LEU A 188 -7.41 -2.44 -3.67
N GLN A 189 -7.80 -3.50 -4.37
CA GLN A 189 -9.17 -4.02 -4.34
C GLN A 189 -9.67 -4.31 -2.92
N SER A 190 -8.85 -4.97 -2.10
CA SER A 190 -9.17 -5.28 -0.70
C SER A 190 -9.28 -4.04 0.18
N SER A 191 -8.52 -2.98 -0.14
CA SER A 191 -8.46 -1.74 0.63
C SER A 191 -9.60 -0.77 0.26
N LEU A 192 -10.09 -0.80 -0.99
CA LEU A 192 -11.11 0.14 -1.48
C LEU A 192 -12.54 -0.39 -1.40
N GLY A 193 -12.78 -1.67 -1.67
CA GLY A 193 -14.12 -2.25 -1.64
C GLY A 193 -14.33 -3.36 -0.62
N GLY A 194 -13.30 -3.68 0.16
CA GLY A 194 -13.34 -4.71 1.18
C GLY A 194 -13.69 -4.17 2.56
N ASN A 195 -13.59 -5.06 3.55
CA ASN A 195 -13.67 -4.74 4.96
C ASN A 195 -12.43 -3.94 5.42
N SER A 196 -12.38 -2.65 5.09
CA SER A 196 -11.20 -1.79 5.27
C SER A 196 -11.58 -0.42 5.81
N LYS A 197 -10.66 0.20 6.56
CA LYS A 197 -10.69 1.62 6.90
C LYS A 197 -9.70 2.35 6.01
N THR A 198 -10.20 3.27 5.20
CA THR A 198 -9.38 3.97 4.20
C THR A 198 -9.32 5.45 4.52
N LEU A 199 -8.11 5.99 4.61
CA LEU A 199 -7.83 7.41 4.78
C LEU A 199 -7.04 7.90 3.57
N MET A 200 -7.51 8.98 2.95
CA MET A 200 -6.82 9.63 1.84
C MET A 200 -6.24 10.96 2.30
N PHE A 201 -4.93 11.14 2.13
CA PHE A 201 -4.30 12.45 2.25
C PHE A 201 -4.27 13.13 0.88
N VAL A 202 -4.59 14.42 0.87
CA VAL A 202 -4.58 15.23 -0.34
C VAL A 202 -3.57 16.35 -0.14
N ASN A 203 -2.44 16.26 -0.81
CA ASN A 203 -1.39 17.26 -0.77
C ASN A 203 -1.61 18.27 -1.90
N VAL A 204 -1.65 19.56 -1.56
CA VAL A 204 -1.87 20.65 -2.52
C VAL A 204 -0.74 21.65 -2.44
N SER A 205 -0.39 22.23 -3.58
CA SER A 205 0.58 23.32 -3.65
C SER A 205 -0.15 24.66 -3.47
N PRO A 206 0.40 25.60 -2.66
CA PRO A 206 -0.16 26.94 -2.51
C PRO A 206 0.17 27.87 -3.69
N LEU A 207 0.99 27.43 -4.66
CA LEU A 207 1.42 28.26 -5.78
C LEU A 207 0.30 28.47 -6.79
N GLU A 208 0.21 29.70 -7.32
CA GLU A 208 -0.79 30.07 -8.33
C GLU A 208 -0.64 29.26 -9.63
N THR A 209 0.59 28.94 -10.02
CA THR A 209 0.87 28.09 -11.19
C THR A 209 0.23 26.69 -11.07
N CYS A 210 0.00 26.20 -9.85
CA CYS A 210 -0.61 24.91 -9.58
C CYS A 210 -2.14 24.98 -9.43
N TYR A 211 -2.78 26.16 -9.62
CA TYR A 211 -4.20 26.38 -9.34
C TYR A 211 -5.12 25.33 -9.99
N ASN A 212 -4.90 25.03 -11.27
CA ASN A 212 -5.73 24.08 -12.00
C ASN A 212 -5.62 22.66 -11.43
N GLU A 213 -4.42 22.21 -11.08
CA GLU A 213 -4.20 20.87 -10.51
C GLU A 213 -4.72 20.78 -9.07
N THR A 214 -4.50 21.82 -8.26
CA THR A 214 -5.10 21.93 -6.92
C THR A 214 -6.63 21.84 -6.99
N ARG A 215 -7.27 22.54 -7.93
CA ARG A 215 -8.73 22.45 -8.12
C ARG A 215 -9.17 21.04 -8.55
N ASN A 216 -8.40 20.37 -9.41
CA ASN A 216 -8.73 19.02 -9.88
C ASN A 216 -8.65 18.00 -8.74
N VAL A 217 -7.56 18.00 -7.97
CA VAL A 217 -7.35 17.04 -6.88
C VAL A 217 -8.34 17.25 -5.74
N LEU A 218 -8.71 18.50 -5.44
CA LEU A 218 -9.75 18.79 -4.44
C LEU A 218 -11.13 18.29 -4.88
N ARG A 219 -11.51 18.49 -6.16
CA ARG A 219 -12.76 17.93 -6.70
C ARG A 219 -12.76 16.40 -6.66
N PHE A 220 -11.62 15.79 -6.95
CA PHE A 220 -11.45 14.34 -6.82
C PHE A 220 -11.64 13.89 -5.37
N ALA A 221 -10.95 14.53 -4.42
CA ALA A 221 -11.08 14.26 -2.99
C ALA A 221 -12.52 14.40 -2.48
N THR A 222 -13.25 15.41 -2.95
CA THR A 222 -14.68 15.56 -2.65
C THR A 222 -15.46 14.33 -3.10
N LYS A 223 -15.22 13.79 -4.30
CA LYS A 223 -15.87 12.56 -4.76
C LYS A 223 -15.50 11.34 -3.91
N VAL A 224 -14.22 11.22 -3.52
CA VAL A 224 -13.76 10.14 -2.64
C VAL A 224 -14.46 10.22 -1.28
N ASN A 225 -14.59 11.41 -0.70
CA ASN A 225 -15.24 11.60 0.60
C ASN A 225 -16.73 11.21 0.60
N HIS A 226 -17.42 11.35 -0.54
CA HIS A 226 -18.80 10.91 -0.68
C HIS A 226 -18.95 9.40 -0.93
N CYS A 227 -17.84 8.68 -1.20
CA CYS A 227 -17.87 7.24 -1.41
C CYS A 227 -17.94 6.50 -0.06
N ASN A 228 -19.11 5.95 0.25
CA ASN A 228 -19.29 5.11 1.43
C ASN A 228 -19.03 3.63 1.08
N ILE A 229 -17.91 3.09 1.57
CA ILE A 229 -17.47 1.70 1.35
C ILE A 229 -17.98 0.74 2.44
N GLY A 230 -18.82 1.21 3.36
CA GLY A 230 -19.34 0.45 4.49
C GLY A 230 -18.55 0.63 5.78
N THR A 231 -19.00 -0.02 6.86
CA THR A 231 -18.32 0.02 8.16
C THR A 231 -17.36 -1.16 8.27
N ALA A 232 -16.09 -0.89 8.60
CA ALA A 232 -15.12 -1.95 8.84
C ALA A 232 -15.46 -2.74 10.12
N ILE A 233 -15.55 -4.05 9.98
CA ILE A 233 -15.86 -5.03 11.02
C ILE A 233 -14.55 -5.65 11.53
N LYS A 234 -14.38 -5.71 12.85
CA LYS A 234 -13.25 -6.41 13.47
C LYS A 234 -13.41 -7.92 13.27
N GLN A 235 -12.44 -8.59 12.64
CA GLN A 235 -12.41 -10.05 12.55
C GLN A 235 -11.65 -10.62 13.74
N LEU A 236 -12.40 -11.06 14.76
CA LEU A 236 -11.89 -11.91 15.83
C LEU A 236 -12.34 -13.34 15.54
N ARG A 237 -11.40 -14.28 15.53
CA ARG A 237 -11.71 -15.71 15.43
C ARG A 237 -11.24 -16.39 16.70
N LYS A 238 -12.10 -17.21 17.30
CA LYS A 238 -11.66 -18.14 18.35
C LYS A 238 -11.12 -19.39 17.68
N HIS A 239 -9.97 -19.88 18.14
CA HIS A 239 -9.47 -21.17 17.70
C HIS A 239 -10.47 -22.24 18.16
N GLN A 240 -11.22 -22.86 17.24
CA GLN A 240 -11.92 -24.10 17.54
C GLN A 240 -10.83 -25.15 17.68
N ARG A 241 -10.67 -25.72 18.88
CA ARG A 241 -9.92 -26.98 19.03
C ARG A 241 -10.70 -28.01 18.21
N GLU A 242 -10.24 -28.30 17.00
CA GLU A 242 -10.65 -29.53 16.33
C GLU A 242 -10.15 -30.69 17.19
N ASP A 243 -11.05 -31.63 17.42
CA ASP A 243 -10.95 -32.72 18.36
C ASP A 243 -9.66 -33.53 18.19
N LEU A 244 -8.80 -33.50 19.21
CA LEU A 244 -7.78 -34.53 19.45
C LEU A 244 -8.37 -35.78 20.12
N ASP A 245 -9.70 -35.87 20.22
CA ASP A 245 -10.43 -37.04 20.73
C ASP A 245 -11.17 -37.73 19.58
N ASN A 246 -10.43 -38.33 18.65
CA ASN A 246 -10.94 -39.44 17.84
C ASN A 246 -9.80 -40.37 17.40
N ILE A 247 -9.51 -41.33 18.30
CA ILE A 247 -8.95 -42.68 18.12
C ILE A 247 -7.46 -42.80 17.77
#